data_AF-A0A2N2ZRB4-F1
#
_entry.id   AF-A0A2N2ZRB4-F1
#
_cell.length_a   1.000
_cell.length_b   1.000
_cell.length_c   1.000
_cell.angle_alpha   90.00
_cell.angle_beta   90.00
_cell.angle_gamma   90.00
#
_symmetry.space_group_name_H-M   'P 1'
#
loop_
_entity.id
_entity.type
_entity.pdbx_description
1 polymer ?
#
loop_
_entity_poly.entity_id
_entity_poly.type
_entity_poly.pdbx_seq_one_letter_code
_entity_poly.pdbx_strand_id
1 'polypeptide(L)'
;MGAHYSTINVEITTRPNKKIQFGDIFSKEEKSNKINEVFLSITPHCDSIRPSKIDNLLHFVHGYVIVDSEEKKIALEKSETDYYSFLSIKGMPYCIKWKPKPFTIFIDEKINDTSNPIKIRYRENEFYLKHLTLLKENYTQRIANHSFSQSMRVGITLPSLKKDEPSE
;
A
#
# COMPACT_ATOMS: atom_id res chain seq x y z
N MET A 1 -6.72 0.98 33.34
CA MET A 1 -5.60 0.47 32.52
C MET A 1 -5.82 0.96 31.09
N GLY A 2 -5.04 1.95 30.66
CA GLY A 2 -5.19 2.55 29.34
C GLY A 2 -4.52 1.69 28.29
N ALA A 3 -5.28 1.24 27.29
CA ALA A 3 -4.69 0.70 26.08
C ALA A 3 -3.98 1.84 25.34
N HIS A 4 -2.66 1.76 25.22
CA HIS A 4 -1.89 2.68 24.39
C HIS A 4 -2.10 2.28 22.93
N TYR A 5 -2.97 3.01 22.23
CA TYR A 5 -3.28 2.71 20.83
C TYR A 5 -2.07 3.00 19.93
N SER A 6 -1.57 1.97 19.27
CA SER A 6 -0.58 2.03 18.19
C SER A 6 -1.25 2.51 16.90
N THR A 7 -1.55 3.82 16.89
CA THR A 7 -1.99 4.70 15.79
C THR A 7 -3.50 4.82 15.55
N ILE A 8 -4.02 6.01 15.86
CA ILE A 8 -5.24 6.58 15.31
C ILE A 8 -4.76 7.59 14.25
N ASN A 9 -4.94 7.29 12.96
CA ASN A 9 -4.73 8.30 11.94
C ASN A 9 -6.01 9.13 11.80
N VAL A 10 -5.87 10.41 12.14
CA VAL A 10 -6.83 11.49 11.85
C VAL A 10 -7.09 11.50 10.35
N GLU A 11 -8.35 11.72 9.95
CA GLU A 11 -8.73 11.93 8.55
C GLU A 11 -7.77 12.92 7.89
N ILE A 12 -6.81 12.41 7.12
CA ILE A 12 -6.07 13.25 6.21
C ILE A 12 -6.99 13.39 5.02
N THR A 13 -7.67 14.53 5.00
CA THR A 13 -8.30 15.14 3.84
C THR A 13 -7.59 14.69 2.58
N THR A 14 -8.34 14.03 1.68
CA THR A 14 -7.93 13.77 0.29
C THR A 14 -7.15 14.97 -0.20
N ARG A 15 -5.84 14.80 -0.43
CA ARG A 15 -4.99 15.89 -0.92
C ARG A 15 -5.18 15.91 -2.43
N PRO A 16 -5.92 16.88 -2.99
CA PRO A 16 -6.14 16.91 -4.43
C PRO A 16 -4.79 17.08 -5.17
N ASN A 17 -4.69 16.45 -6.34
CA ASN A 17 -3.54 16.46 -7.25
C ASN A 17 -2.21 15.94 -6.66
N LYS A 18 -2.24 14.81 -5.95
CA LYS A 18 -1.00 14.14 -5.51
C LYS A 18 -0.76 12.83 -6.25
N LYS A 19 0.47 12.68 -6.74
CA LYS A 19 1.05 11.38 -7.12
C LYS A 19 1.06 10.43 -5.92
N ILE A 20 1.01 9.13 -6.19
CA ILE A 20 1.15 8.08 -5.17
C ILE A 20 2.45 8.27 -4.41
N GLN A 21 2.36 8.24 -3.08
CA GLN A 21 3.47 8.43 -2.15
C GLN A 21 3.66 7.18 -1.29
N PHE A 22 4.79 7.13 -0.60
CA PHE A 22 5.02 6.15 0.46
C PHE A 22 3.96 6.27 1.54
N GLY A 23 3.36 5.14 1.93
CA GLY A 23 2.34 5.07 2.96
C GLY A 23 0.91 5.19 2.44
N ASP A 24 0.69 5.54 1.17
CA ASP A 24 -0.67 5.65 0.64
C ASP A 24 -1.35 4.28 0.63
N ILE A 25 -2.61 4.25 1.10
CA ILE A 25 -3.46 3.07 1.13
C ILE A 25 -4.58 3.22 0.11
N PHE A 26 -4.76 2.17 -0.67
CA PHE A 26 -5.80 2.06 -1.69
C PHE A 26 -6.69 0.86 -1.42
N SER A 27 -7.95 0.91 -1.85
CA SER A 27 -8.79 -0.27 -2.03
C SER A 27 -9.06 -0.49 -3.50
N LYS A 28 -9.47 -1.71 -3.85
CA LYS A 28 -10.15 -1.94 -5.12
C LYS A 28 -11.46 -1.15 -5.15
N GLU A 29 -11.74 -0.48 -6.26
CA GLU A 29 -13.04 0.14 -6.47
C GLU A 29 -14.09 -0.93 -6.74
N GLU A 30 -15.10 -1.01 -5.87
CA GLU A 30 -16.22 -1.95 -5.99
C GLU A 30 -17.56 -1.23 -5.87
N LYS A 31 -18.58 -1.72 -6.58
CA LYS A 31 -19.96 -1.20 -6.51
C LYS A 31 -20.57 -1.29 -5.10
N SER A 32 -20.12 -2.26 -4.30
CA SER A 32 -20.64 -2.56 -2.96
C SER A 32 -20.15 -1.58 -1.88
N ASN A 33 -19.19 -0.70 -2.19
CA ASN A 33 -18.44 0.13 -1.22
C ASN A 33 -17.80 -0.66 -0.07
N LYS A 34 -17.76 -2.00 -0.13
CA LYS A 34 -17.19 -2.84 0.92
C LYS A 34 -15.68 -2.93 0.75
N ILE A 35 -14.93 -2.58 1.80
CA ILE A 35 -13.48 -2.69 1.83
C ILE A 35 -13.13 -4.04 2.46
N ASN A 36 -12.71 -5.01 1.64
CA ASN A 36 -12.21 -6.30 2.11
C ASN A 36 -10.68 -6.41 1.99
N GLU A 37 -10.12 -5.75 0.97
CA GLU A 37 -8.72 -5.79 0.63
C GLU A 37 -8.18 -4.38 0.42
N VAL A 38 -6.93 -4.19 0.79
CA VAL A 38 -6.21 -2.93 0.67
C VAL A 38 -4.81 -3.14 0.13
N PHE A 39 -4.26 -2.08 -0.46
CA PHE A 39 -2.94 -2.03 -1.05
C PHE A 39 -2.18 -0.86 -0.42
N LEU A 40 -1.03 -1.13 0.18
CA LEU A 40 -0.17 -0.10 0.77
C LEU A 40 1.02 0.15 -0.14
N SER A 41 1.20 1.39 -0.57
CA SER A 41 2.40 1.83 -1.27
C SER A 41 3.59 1.84 -0.29
N ILE A 42 4.60 1.04 -0.60
CA ILE A 42 5.88 0.98 0.13
C ILE A 42 7.04 1.49 -0.72
N THR A 43 6.74 2.16 -1.83
CA THR A 43 7.76 2.77 -2.70
C THR A 43 8.53 3.83 -1.92
N PRO A 44 9.88 3.78 -1.85
CA PRO A 44 10.66 4.81 -1.17
C PRO A 44 10.29 6.24 -1.59
N HIS A 45 10.35 7.19 -0.66
CA HIS A 45 9.93 8.57 -0.92
C HIS A 45 10.64 9.22 -2.12
N CYS A 46 11.96 9.02 -2.25
CA CYS A 46 12.74 9.58 -3.35
C CYS A 46 12.31 9.08 -4.74
N ASP A 47 11.85 7.82 -4.80
CA ASP A 47 11.40 7.18 -6.02
C ASP A 47 9.93 7.51 -6.31
N SER A 48 9.09 7.63 -5.28
CA SER A 48 7.70 8.08 -5.42
C SER A 48 7.60 9.50 -6.02
N ILE A 49 8.57 10.38 -5.72
CA ILE A 49 8.64 11.74 -6.30
C ILE A 49 9.07 11.69 -7.78
N ARG A 50 9.93 10.74 -8.14
CA ARG A 50 10.49 10.59 -9.50
C ARG A 50 10.32 9.15 -9.98
N PRO A 51 9.08 8.71 -10.22
CA PRO A 51 8.79 7.31 -10.53
C PRO A 51 9.43 6.86 -11.84
N SER A 52 9.76 7.79 -12.74
CA SER A 52 10.54 7.51 -13.95
C SER A 52 11.91 6.90 -13.69
N LYS A 53 12.51 7.10 -12.51
CA LYS A 53 13.79 6.46 -12.13
C LYS A 53 13.67 4.96 -11.85
N ILE A 54 12.45 4.49 -11.62
CA ILE A 54 12.13 3.08 -11.39
C ILE A 54 11.18 2.56 -12.46
N ASP A 55 11.25 3.13 -13.68
CA ASP A 55 10.39 2.76 -14.82
C ASP A 55 8.88 2.81 -14.51
N ASN A 56 8.50 3.71 -13.59
CA ASN A 56 7.15 3.83 -13.05
C ASN A 56 6.59 2.54 -12.39
N LEU A 57 7.48 1.64 -11.95
CA LEU A 57 7.14 0.41 -11.22
C LEU A 57 7.07 0.69 -9.72
N LEU A 58 5.92 1.17 -9.26
CA LEU A 58 5.70 1.44 -7.84
C LEU A 58 5.54 0.14 -7.05
N HIS A 59 6.06 0.10 -5.83
CA HIS A 59 6.04 -1.05 -4.94
C HIS A 59 4.86 -0.98 -3.96
N PHE A 60 4.17 -2.11 -3.83
CA PHE A 60 3.03 -2.28 -2.95
C PHE A 60 3.13 -3.55 -2.13
N VAL A 61 2.37 -3.59 -1.04
CA VAL A 61 2.03 -4.81 -0.29
C VAL A 61 0.52 -4.93 -0.16
N HIS A 62 0.06 -6.17 -0.02
CA HIS A 62 -1.36 -6.48 0.11
C HIS A 62 -1.77 -6.58 1.58
N GLY A 63 -2.99 -6.18 1.90
CA GLY A 63 -3.58 -6.30 3.22
C GLY A 63 -5.04 -6.70 3.16
N TYR A 64 -5.52 -7.32 4.22
CA TYR A 64 -6.90 -7.80 4.34
C TYR A 64 -7.55 -7.18 5.56
N VAL A 65 -8.81 -6.77 5.41
CA VAL A 65 -9.63 -6.32 6.54
C VAL A 65 -10.07 -7.53 7.34
N ILE A 66 -9.72 -7.53 8.63
CA ILE A 66 -10.14 -8.56 9.57
C ILE A 66 -11.59 -8.26 9.97
N VAL A 67 -12.48 -9.20 9.67
CA VAL A 67 -13.90 -9.15 10.06
C VAL A 67 -14.19 -9.95 11.32
N ASP A 68 -13.49 -11.07 11.51
CA ASP A 68 -13.66 -11.99 12.64
C ASP A 68 -13.28 -11.35 13.98
N SER A 69 -14.10 -11.57 15.00
CA SER A 69 -13.94 -10.94 16.30
C SER A 69 -12.79 -11.51 17.12
N GLU A 70 -12.49 -12.80 16.99
CA GLU A 70 -11.36 -13.41 17.69
C GLU A 70 -10.03 -13.02 17.05
N GLU A 71 -9.97 -12.98 15.71
CA GLU A 71 -8.77 -12.47 15.03
C GLU A 71 -8.52 -10.98 15.35
N LYS A 72 -9.56 -10.17 15.55
CA LYS A 72 -9.40 -8.78 16.03
C LYS A 72 -8.77 -8.71 17.42
N LYS A 73 -9.14 -9.60 18.36
CA LYS A 73 -8.51 -9.66 19.69
C LYS A 73 -7.04 -10.01 19.58
N ILE A 74 -6.72 -11.03 18.78
CA ILE A 74 -5.33 -11.42 18.50
C ILE A 74 -4.56 -10.24 17.88
N ALA A 75 -5.16 -9.51 16.95
CA ALA A 75 -4.53 -8.35 16.32
C ALA A 75 -4.24 -7.23 17.33
N LEU A 76 -5.12 -7.02 18.33
CA LEU A 76 -4.89 -6.04 19.40
C LEU A 76 -3.70 -6.45 20.27
N GLU A 77 -3.65 -7.72 20.68
CA GLU A 77 -2.57 -8.27 21.51
C GLU A 77 -1.22 -8.29 20.78
N LYS A 78 -1.23 -8.56 19.47
CA LYS A 78 -0.02 -8.65 18.64
C LYS A 78 0.27 -7.39 17.83
N SER A 79 -0.40 -6.28 18.10
CA SER A 79 -0.29 -5.03 17.34
C SER A 79 1.15 -4.48 17.27
N GLU A 80 1.95 -4.74 18.30
CA GLU A 80 3.34 -4.31 18.37
C GLU A 80 4.30 -5.25 17.63
N THR A 81 4.02 -6.56 17.63
CA THR A 81 4.95 -7.60 17.15
C THR A 81 4.68 -8.04 15.71
N ASP A 82 3.41 -8.08 15.31
CA ASP A 82 2.97 -8.45 13.97
C ASP A 82 2.65 -7.22 13.09
N TYR A 83 2.40 -7.46 11.80
CA TYR A 83 2.05 -6.43 10.83
C TYR A 83 0.54 -6.17 10.80
N TYR A 84 -0.01 -5.70 11.91
CA TYR A 84 -1.38 -5.21 11.99
C TYR A 84 -1.43 -3.68 11.92
N SER A 85 -2.52 -3.13 11.42
CA SER A 85 -2.80 -1.70 11.48
C SER A 85 -4.26 -1.44 11.77
N PHE A 86 -4.51 -0.41 12.57
CA PHE A 86 -5.85 0.05 12.92
C PHE A 86 -6.06 1.41 12.28
N LEU A 87 -7.03 1.52 11.39
CA LEU A 87 -7.29 2.73 10.62
C LEU A 87 -8.73 3.20 10.82
N SER A 88 -8.93 4.51 10.86
CA SER A 88 -10.26 5.10 10.70
C SER A 88 -10.41 5.52 9.25
N ILE A 89 -11.37 4.93 8.54
CA ILE A 89 -11.69 5.28 7.15
C ILE A 89 -13.13 5.81 7.15
N LYS A 90 -13.29 7.11 6.90
CA LYS A 90 -14.60 7.81 6.93
C LYS A 90 -15.34 7.59 8.26
N GLY A 91 -14.63 7.71 9.37
CA GLY A 91 -15.17 7.50 10.72
C GLY A 91 -15.41 6.05 11.14
N MET A 92 -15.20 5.06 10.25
CA MET A 92 -15.35 3.65 10.58
C MET A 92 -14.00 3.00 10.90
N PRO A 93 -13.88 2.23 11.99
CA PRO A 93 -12.64 1.55 12.35
C PRO A 93 -12.44 0.28 11.53
N TYR A 94 -11.24 0.11 10.99
CA TYR A 94 -10.78 -1.06 10.25
C TYR A 94 -9.54 -1.64 10.92
N CYS A 95 -9.52 -2.95 11.07
CA CYS A 95 -8.33 -3.71 11.44
C CYS A 95 -7.79 -4.38 10.19
N ILE A 96 -6.54 -4.10 9.83
CA ILE A 96 -5.89 -4.62 8.63
C ILE A 96 -4.73 -5.50 9.04
N LYS A 97 -4.66 -6.68 8.43
CA LYS A 97 -3.51 -7.57 8.48
C LYS A 97 -2.73 -7.45 7.19
N TRP A 98 -1.47 -7.04 7.27
CA TRP A 98 -0.60 -6.91 6.10
C TRP A 98 0.08 -8.24 5.78
N LYS A 99 0.17 -8.55 4.49
CA LYS A 99 1.05 -9.59 3.96
C LYS A 99 2.28 -8.90 3.36
N PRO A 100 3.42 -8.85 4.08
CA PRO A 100 4.61 -8.11 3.67
C PRO A 100 5.41 -8.86 2.58
N LYS A 101 4.73 -9.23 1.49
CA LYS A 101 5.31 -9.76 0.27
C LYS A 101 5.16 -8.67 -0.80
N PRO A 102 6.25 -7.98 -1.17
CA PRO A 102 6.15 -6.85 -2.07
C PRO A 102 5.83 -7.31 -3.49
N PHE A 103 5.15 -6.45 -4.23
CA PHE A 103 4.94 -6.58 -5.66
C PHE A 103 4.95 -5.21 -6.32
N THR A 104 5.16 -5.17 -7.63
CA THR A 104 5.20 -3.93 -8.40
C THR A 104 3.95 -3.74 -9.25
N ILE A 105 3.56 -2.49 -9.44
CA ILE A 105 2.52 -2.08 -10.38
C ILE A 105 3.11 -0.96 -11.24
N PHE A 106 3.03 -1.12 -12.55
CA PHE A 106 3.33 -0.04 -13.47
C PHE A 106 2.21 1.00 -13.44
N ILE A 107 2.54 2.27 -13.17
CA ILE A 107 1.58 3.37 -13.14
C ILE A 107 2.09 4.51 -13.98
N ASP A 108 1.49 4.70 -15.17
CA ASP A 108 1.85 5.78 -16.08
C ASP A 108 1.72 7.15 -15.40
N GLU A 109 2.67 8.04 -15.65
CA GLU A 109 2.72 9.35 -15.01
C GLU A 109 1.45 10.20 -15.29
N LYS A 110 0.78 9.97 -16.43
CA LYS A 110 -0.47 10.66 -16.80
C LYS A 110 -1.66 10.25 -15.94
N ILE A 111 -1.63 9.05 -15.35
CA ILE A 111 -2.71 8.52 -14.50
C ILE A 111 -2.31 8.45 -13.02
N ASN A 112 -1.08 8.85 -12.67
CA ASN A 112 -0.56 8.84 -11.31
C ASN A 112 -1.11 10.05 -10.52
N ASP A 113 -2.41 10.02 -10.25
CA ASP A 113 -3.12 11.02 -9.45
C ASP A 113 -4.11 10.32 -8.51
N THR A 114 -3.86 10.46 -7.22
CA THR A 114 -4.67 9.87 -6.14
C THR A 114 -6.06 10.50 -5.98
N SER A 115 -6.34 11.61 -6.66
CA SER A 115 -7.65 12.27 -6.65
C SER A 115 -8.73 11.46 -7.36
N ASN A 116 -8.32 10.62 -8.32
CA ASN A 116 -9.21 9.80 -9.14
C ASN A 116 -8.87 8.32 -8.97
N PRO A 117 -9.82 7.40 -9.17
CA PRO A 117 -9.49 5.98 -9.22
C PRO A 117 -8.48 5.68 -10.33
N ILE A 118 -7.38 5.01 -9.98
CA ILE A 118 -6.27 4.72 -10.88
C ILE A 118 -6.48 3.34 -11.48
N LYS A 119 -6.66 3.24 -12.80
CA LYS A 119 -6.78 1.95 -13.49
C LYS A 119 -5.44 1.23 -13.46
N ILE A 120 -5.40 0.02 -12.93
CA ILE A 120 -4.21 -0.82 -12.90
C ILE A 120 -4.48 -2.21 -13.49
N ARG A 121 -3.39 -2.86 -13.91
CA ARG A 121 -3.38 -4.28 -14.26
C ARG A 121 -2.46 -5.00 -13.29
N TYR A 122 -2.98 -6.02 -12.63
CA TYR A 122 -2.20 -6.88 -11.74
C TYR A 122 -2.52 -8.33 -12.07
N ARG A 123 -1.50 -9.07 -12.52
CA ARG A 123 -1.66 -10.39 -13.15
C ARG A 123 -2.61 -10.29 -14.36
N GLU A 124 -3.61 -11.16 -14.43
CA GLU A 124 -4.62 -11.21 -15.50
C GLU A 124 -5.85 -10.33 -15.21
N ASN A 125 -5.84 -9.58 -14.10
CA ASN A 125 -6.99 -8.77 -13.68
C ASN A 125 -6.74 -7.29 -13.89
N GLU A 126 -7.75 -6.59 -14.41
CA GLU A 126 -7.81 -5.13 -14.43
C GLU A 126 -8.81 -4.63 -13.40
N PHE A 127 -8.43 -3.61 -12.64
CA PHE A 127 -9.31 -2.96 -11.68
C PHE A 127 -8.81 -1.55 -11.36
N TYR A 128 -9.64 -0.77 -10.69
CA TYR A 128 -9.31 0.58 -10.29
C TYR A 128 -8.88 0.59 -8.81
N LEU A 129 -7.80 1.30 -8.51
CA LEU A 129 -7.37 1.62 -7.16
C LEU A 129 -7.98 2.95 -6.73
N LYS A 130 -8.74 2.94 -5.64
CA LYS A 130 -9.29 4.13 -5.02
C LYS A 130 -8.48 4.46 -3.77
N HIS A 131 -7.95 5.68 -3.69
CA HIS A 131 -7.26 6.15 -2.49
C HIS A 131 -8.20 6.17 -1.28
N LEU A 132 -7.72 5.67 -0.15
CA LEU A 132 -8.46 5.61 1.09
C LEU A 132 -7.91 6.58 2.12
N THR A 133 -6.62 6.46 2.43
CA THR A 133 -5.95 7.18 3.50
C THR A 133 -4.43 6.96 3.42
N LEU A 134 -3.69 7.47 4.41
CA LEU A 134 -2.26 7.32 4.57
C LEU A 134 -1.95 6.51 5.84
N LEU A 135 -1.02 5.56 5.76
CA LEU A 135 -0.41 4.93 6.91
C LEU A 135 0.76 5.77 7.41
N LYS A 136 0.91 5.87 8.74
CA LYS A 136 1.98 6.66 9.34
C LYS A 136 3.34 6.12 8.91
N GLU A 137 4.25 7.02 8.52
CA GLU A 137 5.53 6.70 7.88
C GLU A 137 6.35 5.65 8.63
N ASN A 138 6.42 5.73 9.96
CA ASN A 138 7.16 4.77 10.78
C ASN A 138 6.60 3.34 10.69
N TYR A 139 5.28 3.17 10.58
CA TYR A 139 4.65 1.85 10.40
C TYR A 139 4.84 1.36 8.97
N THR A 140 4.67 2.23 7.98
CA THR A 140 4.96 1.90 6.58
C THR A 140 6.41 1.43 6.42
N GLN A 141 7.37 2.09 7.07
CA GLN A 141 8.78 1.71 7.05
C GLN A 141 9.04 0.34 7.66
N ARG A 142 8.37 -0.03 8.76
CA ARG A 142 8.47 -1.38 9.33
C ARG A 142 8.04 -2.44 8.33
N ILE A 143 6.91 -2.22 7.65
CA ILE A 143 6.37 -3.14 6.64
C ILE A 143 7.30 -3.20 5.42
N ALA A 144 7.79 -2.05 4.95
CA ALA A 144 8.72 -1.95 3.83
C ALA A 144 10.04 -2.69 4.13
N ASN A 145 10.65 -2.44 5.29
CA ASN A 145 11.88 -3.10 5.72
C ASN A 145 11.73 -4.63 5.75
N HIS A 146 10.63 -5.12 6.32
CA HIS A 146 10.39 -6.56 6.31
C HIS A 146 10.22 -7.09 4.88
N SER A 147 9.40 -6.41 4.07
CA SER A 147 9.11 -6.81 2.69
C SER A 147 10.38 -6.92 1.84
N PHE A 148 11.22 -5.88 1.86
CA PHE A 148 12.47 -5.86 1.10
C PHE A 148 13.54 -6.78 1.69
N SER A 149 13.57 -6.99 3.02
CA SER A 149 14.51 -7.96 3.63
C SER A 149 14.28 -9.39 3.11
N GLN A 150 13.03 -9.77 2.84
CA GLN A 150 12.69 -11.06 2.26
C GLN A 150 13.13 -11.13 0.80
N SER A 151 12.83 -10.11 -0.01
CA SER A 151 13.20 -10.05 -1.44
C SER A 151 14.72 -10.06 -1.68
N MET A 152 15.49 -9.35 -0.85
CA MET A 152 16.95 -9.36 -0.94
C MET A 152 17.54 -10.74 -0.61
N ARG A 153 16.94 -11.50 0.32
CA ARG A 153 17.40 -12.86 0.67
C ARG A 153 17.22 -13.87 -0.46
N VAL A 154 16.29 -13.63 -1.37
CA VAL A 154 15.98 -14.54 -2.49
C VAL A 154 16.60 -14.11 -3.82
N GLY A 155 17.37 -13.01 -3.86
CA GLY A 155 18.06 -12.54 -5.07
C GLY A 155 17.12 -12.26 -6.25
N ILE A 156 15.85 -11.93 -5.99
CA ILE A 156 14.86 -11.72 -7.06
C ILE A 156 15.12 -10.37 -7.70
N THR A 157 15.74 -10.39 -8.88
CA THR A 157 15.66 -9.29 -9.84
C THR A 157 14.25 -9.33 -10.41
N LEU A 158 13.44 -8.31 -10.15
CA LEU A 158 12.11 -8.22 -10.75
C LEU A 158 12.28 -8.02 -12.26
N PRO A 159 11.55 -8.76 -13.11
CA PRO A 159 11.71 -8.68 -14.55
C PRO A 159 11.38 -7.27 -15.04
N SER A 160 12.38 -6.60 -15.64
CA SER A 160 12.21 -5.40 -16.44
C SER A 160 12.38 -5.76 -17.91
N LEU A 161 11.49 -5.27 -18.76
CA LEU A 161 11.74 -5.26 -20.20
C LEU A 161 12.75 -4.14 -20.43
N LYS A 162 14.02 -4.49 -20.70
CA LYS A 162 14.98 -3.51 -21.21
C LYS A 162 14.41 -2.91 -22.49
N LYS A 163 14.37 -1.59 -22.58
CA LYS A 163 14.26 -0.93 -23.88
C LYS A 163 15.61 -1.11 -24.56
N ASP A 164 15.60 -1.64 -25.78
CA ASP A 164 16.79 -1.61 -26.63
C ASP A 164 17.19 -0.15 -26.82
N GLU A 165 18.33 0.24 -26.25
CA GLU A 165 18.97 1.50 -26.62
C GLU A 165 19.47 1.34 -28.05
N PRO A 166 19.19 2.31 -28.95
CA PRO A 166 19.78 2.28 -30.28
C PRO A 166 21.31 2.33 -30.11
N SER A 167 21.99 1.30 -30.61
CA SER A 167 23.43 1.26 -30.72
C SER A 167 23.91 2.44 -31.56
N GLU A 168 24.66 3.36 -30.94
CA GLU A 168 25.49 4.36 -31.63
C GLU A 168 26.61 3.67 -32.43
#